data_AF-A0A5D8YNG9-F1
#
_entry.id   AF-A0A5D8YNG9-F1
#
_cell.length_a   1.000
_cell.length_b   1.000
_cell.length_c   1.000
_cell.angle_alpha   90.00
_cell.angle_beta   90.00
_cell.angle_gamma   90.00
#
_symmetry.space_group_name_H-M   'P 1'
#
loop_
_entity.id
_entity.type
_entity.pdbx_description
1 polymer ?
#
loop_
_entity_poly.entity_id
_entity_poly.type
_entity_poly.pdbx_seq_one_letter_code
_entity_poly.pdbx_strand_id
1 'polypeptide(L)'
;MARTNTKIVSKYYDNMQQDSWNLGFEYESENGNPPSAIKAQGAKQQQTVFINKANNQVQVIFSNGEYDADLVAAVAAEFTAIAAQFAPEPVEGE
;
A
#
# COMPACT_ATOMS: atom_id res chain seq x y z
N MET A 1 -29.33 -17.36 -18.19
CA MET A 1 -28.04 -17.63 -17.54
C MET A 1 -27.71 -16.45 -16.64
N ALA A 2 -27.74 -16.63 -15.32
CA ALA A 2 -27.38 -15.57 -14.40
C ALA A 2 -25.87 -15.31 -14.52
N ARG A 3 -25.48 -14.10 -14.93
CA ARG A 3 -24.09 -13.64 -14.72
C ARG A 3 -23.98 -13.34 -13.23
N THR A 4 -23.63 -14.34 -12.44
CA THR A 4 -23.22 -14.10 -11.05
C THR A 4 -21.83 -13.48 -11.14
N ASN A 5 -21.78 -12.16 -11.32
CA ASN A 5 -20.55 -11.39 -11.24
C ASN A 5 -20.16 -11.34 -9.76
N THR A 6 -19.61 -12.45 -9.26
CA THR A 6 -19.20 -12.56 -7.86
C THR A 6 -17.93 -11.74 -7.71
N LYS A 7 -18.09 -10.50 -7.24
CA LYS A 7 -16.97 -9.65 -6.85
C LYS A 7 -16.20 -10.35 -5.73
N ILE A 8 -14.93 -10.66 -5.98
CA ILE A 8 -14.01 -11.19 -4.95
C ILE A 8 -13.19 -10.02 -4.45
N VAL A 9 -13.30 -9.72 -3.15
CA VAL A 9 -12.44 -8.76 -2.46
C VAL A 9 -11.53 -9.54 -1.53
N SER A 10 -10.23 -9.40 -1.74
CA SER A 10 -9.19 -10.01 -0.92
C SER A 10 -8.48 -8.92 -0.15
N LYS A 11 -8.42 -9.06 1.17
CA LYS A 11 -7.76 -8.10 2.07
C LYS A 11 -6.39 -8.64 2.47
N TYR A 12 -5.40 -7.77 2.41
CA TYR A 12 -4.00 -8.10 2.67
C TYR A 12 -3.43 -7.18 3.73
N TYR A 13 -2.45 -7.73 4.44
CA TYR A 13 -1.69 -7.05 5.47
C TYR A 13 -0.21 -7.32 5.23
N ASP A 14 0.59 -6.26 5.24
CA ASP A 14 2.04 -6.35 5.13
C ASP A 14 2.69 -5.52 6.23
N ASN A 15 3.96 -5.78 6.53
CA ASN A 15 4.72 -4.99 7.48
C ASN A 15 6.10 -4.70 6.93
N MET A 16 6.54 -3.45 7.06
CA MET A 16 7.88 -3.03 6.72
C MET A 16 8.53 -2.39 7.93
N GLN A 17 9.83 -2.64 8.09
CA GLN A 17 10.66 -1.87 8.99
C GLN A 17 11.60 -1.00 8.16
N GLN A 18 11.47 0.32 8.28
CA GLN A 18 12.35 1.30 7.66
C GLN A 18 13.01 2.11 8.78
N ASP A 19 14.32 1.98 8.93
CA ASP A 19 15.10 2.57 10.03
C ASP A 19 14.55 2.20 11.42
N SER A 20 13.80 3.12 12.05
CA SER A 20 13.13 2.93 13.36
C SER A 20 11.62 3.03 13.28
N TRP A 21 11.07 3.10 12.06
CA TRP A 21 9.64 3.06 11.80
C TRP A 21 9.21 1.61 11.61
N ASN A 22 8.24 1.17 12.42
CA ASN A 22 7.50 -0.05 12.16
C ASN A 22 6.20 0.33 11.46
N LEU A 23 6.10 0.00 10.18
CA LEU A 23 4.97 0.30 9.31
C LEU A 23 4.12 -0.95 9.09
N GLY A 24 2.82 -0.84 9.32
CA GLY A 24 1.82 -1.83 8.91
C GLY A 24 1.04 -1.31 7.70
N PHE A 25 0.93 -2.15 6.69
CA PHE A 25 0.21 -1.91 5.44
C PHE A 25 -1.11 -2.66 5.43
N GLU A 26 -2.15 -2.03 4.91
CA GLU A 26 -3.47 -2.62 4.68
C GLU A 26 -3.94 -2.23 3.28
N TYR A 27 -4.33 -3.22 2.48
CA TYR A 27 -4.86 -3.00 1.13
C TYR A 27 -5.83 -4.09 0.71
N GLU A 28 -6.68 -3.77 -0.27
CA GLU A 28 -7.70 -4.67 -0.79
C GLU A 28 -7.55 -4.79 -2.32
N SER A 29 -7.48 -6.03 -2.80
CA SER A 29 -7.57 -6.33 -4.23
C SER A 29 -9.00 -6.72 -4.59
N GLU A 30 -9.47 -6.22 -5.72
CA GLU A 30 -10.76 -6.60 -6.30
C GLU A 30 -10.53 -7.44 -7.57
N ASN A 31 -11.00 -8.69 -7.55
CA ASN A 31 -10.85 -9.63 -8.66
C ASN A 31 -9.40 -9.83 -9.12
N GLY A 32 -8.43 -9.78 -8.19
CA GLY A 32 -7.00 -9.92 -8.49
C GLY A 32 -6.37 -8.67 -9.13
N ASN A 33 -7.10 -7.56 -9.27
CA ASN A 33 -6.54 -6.31 -9.76
C ASN A 33 -5.68 -5.62 -8.70
N PRO A 34 -4.76 -4.73 -9.11
CA PRO A 34 -4.02 -3.88 -8.19
C PRO A 34 -4.93 -3.12 -7.22
N PRO A 35 -4.55 -3.00 -5.95
CA PRO A 35 -5.35 -2.31 -4.95
C PRO A 35 -5.55 -0.83 -5.33
N SER A 36 -6.81 -0.37 -5.29
CA SER A 36 -7.17 1.03 -5.55
C SER A 36 -6.78 1.96 -4.41
N ALA A 37 -6.68 1.41 -3.19
CA ALA A 37 -6.22 2.10 -2.00
C ALA A 37 -5.23 1.23 -1.21
N ILE A 38 -4.16 1.86 -0.72
CA ILE A 38 -3.20 1.25 0.19
C ILE A 38 -3.03 2.21 1.37
N LYS A 39 -3.23 1.69 2.58
CA LYS A 39 -2.98 2.42 3.83
C LYS A 39 -1.70 1.89 4.43
N ALA A 40 -0.85 2.77 4.92
CA ALA A 40 0.27 2.44 5.78
C ALA A 40 0.17 3.28 7.05
N GLN A 41 0.36 2.65 8.19
CA GLN A 41 0.49 3.34 9.47
C GLN A 41 1.78 2.91 10.14
N GLY A 42 2.48 3.84 10.77
CA GLY A 42 3.67 3.48 11.53
C GLY A 42 3.85 4.32 12.76
N ALA A 43 4.68 3.81 13.65
CA ALA A 43 5.08 4.50 14.86
C ALA A 43 6.60 4.42 15.04
N LYS A 44 7.17 5.53 15.52
CA LYS A 44 8.57 5.65 15.93
C LYS A 44 8.61 6.48 17.21
N GLN A 45 8.95 5.84 18.33
CA GLN A 45 8.95 6.47 19.66
C GLN A 45 7.59 7.14 19.99
N GLN A 46 7.54 8.48 20.05
CA GLN A 46 6.32 9.27 20.31
C GLN A 46 5.68 9.83 19.02
N GLN A 47 6.23 9.50 17.85
CA GLN A 47 5.75 9.95 16.55
C GLN A 47 4.92 8.86 15.89
N THR A 48 3.87 9.26 15.20
CA THR A 48 3.10 8.36 14.33
C THR A 48 2.98 8.94 12.94
N VAL A 49 2.92 8.06 11.95
CA VAL A 49 2.71 8.43 10.56
C VAL A 49 1.52 7.65 10.01
N PHE A 50 0.67 8.35 9.27
CA PHE A 50 -0.42 7.78 8.51
C PHE A 50 -0.23 8.15 7.05
N ILE A 51 -0.16 7.15 6.20
CA ILE A 51 0.06 7.30 4.77
C ILE A 51 -1.09 6.59 4.05
N ASN A 52 -1.78 7.31 3.18
CA ASN A 52 -2.87 6.75 2.40
C ASN A 52 -2.63 7.05 0.93
N LYS A 53 -2.49 6.01 0.11
CA LYS A 53 -2.52 6.12 -1.34
C LYS A 53 -3.90 5.76 -1.84
N ALA A 54 -4.57 6.70 -2.49
CA ALA A 54 -5.86 6.47 -3.14
C ALA A 54 -5.96 7.31 -4.41
N ASN A 55 -6.55 6.77 -5.48
CA ASN A 55 -6.76 7.50 -6.75
C ASN A 55 -5.49 8.16 -7.30
N ASN A 56 -4.35 7.46 -7.18
CA ASN A 56 -3.02 7.95 -7.58
C ASN A 56 -2.53 9.20 -6.83
N GLN A 57 -3.17 9.56 -5.72
CA GLN A 57 -2.72 10.59 -4.79
C GLN A 57 -2.18 9.90 -3.52
N VAL A 58 -1.07 10.43 -3.00
CA VAL A 58 -0.50 9.99 -1.73
C VAL A 58 -0.69 11.10 -0.72
N GLN A 59 -1.38 10.79 0.37
CA GLN A 59 -1.51 11.67 1.53
C GLN A 59 -0.61 11.13 2.64
N VAL A 60 0.23 11.99 3.20
CA VAL A 60 1.13 11.67 4.31
C VAL A 60 0.81 12.62 5.46
N ILE A 61 0.58 12.06 6.65
CA ILE A 61 0.28 12.80 7.87
C ILE A 61 1.22 12.31 8.96
N PHE A 62 2.14 13.17 9.39
CA PHE A 62 2.95 12.95 10.59
C PHE A 62 2.25 13.58 11.78
N SER A 63 2.03 12.80 12.84
CA SER A 63 1.55 13.30 14.12
C SER A 63 2.72 13.37 15.08
N ASN A 64 2.95 14.56 15.67
CA ASN A 64 4.02 14.84 16.63
C ASN A 64 5.45 14.61 16.10
N GLY A 65 5.67 14.70 14.79
CA GLY A 65 6.97 14.50 14.16
C GLY A 65 7.23 15.43 12.98
N GLU A 66 8.48 15.47 12.52
CA GLU A 66 8.89 16.17 11.30
C GLU A 66 8.68 15.27 10.08
N TYR A 67 8.59 15.90 8.90
CA TYR A 67 8.51 15.18 7.64
C TYR A 67 9.81 14.39 7.40
N ASP A 68 9.66 13.08 7.21
CA ASP A 68 10.76 12.14 6.94
C ASP A 68 10.72 11.72 5.47
N ALA A 69 11.60 12.31 4.66
CA ALA A 69 11.62 12.10 3.20
C ALA A 69 12.02 10.66 2.82
N ASP A 70 12.96 10.07 3.57
CA ASP A 70 13.44 8.71 3.33
C ASP A 70 12.34 7.69 3.63
N LEU A 71 11.59 7.89 4.72
CA LEU A 71 10.41 7.09 5.03
C LEU A 71 9.35 7.17 3.91
N VAL A 72 9.06 8.38 3.43
CA VAL A 72 8.05 8.57 2.37
C VAL A 72 8.49 7.93 1.07
N ALA A 73 9.78 8.00 0.72
CA ALA A 73 10.33 7.32 -0.45
C ALA A 73 10.26 5.79 -0.33
N ALA A 74 10.60 5.24 0.83
CA ALA A 74 10.51 3.80 1.11
C ALA A 74 9.06 3.30 1.00
N VAL A 75 8.10 4.02 1.58
CA VAL A 75 6.68 3.68 1.50
C VAL A 75 6.14 3.79 0.06
N ALA A 76 6.58 4.77 -0.72
CA ALA A 76 6.22 4.87 -2.14
C ALA A 76 6.78 3.70 -2.98
N ALA A 77 7.99 3.25 -2.68
CA ALA A 77 8.57 2.06 -3.30
C ALA A 77 7.75 0.80 -2.95
N GLU A 78 7.37 0.64 -1.67
CA GLU A 78 6.54 -0.47 -1.22
C GLU A 78 5.15 -0.47 -1.89
N PHE A 79 4.52 0.70 -2.03
CA PHE A 79 3.25 0.79 -2.76
C PHE A 79 3.36 0.35 -4.21
N THR A 80 4.50 0.61 -4.85
CA THR A 80 4.77 0.14 -6.22
C THR A 80 4.96 -1.38 -6.24
N ALA A 81 5.70 -1.93 -5.28
CA ALA A 81 5.91 -3.36 -5.14
C ALA A 81 4.58 -4.11 -4.88
N ILE A 82 3.76 -3.62 -3.95
CA ILE A 82 2.42 -4.15 -3.66
C ILE A 82 1.57 -4.13 -4.94
N ALA A 83 1.53 -3.03 -5.68
CA ALA A 83 0.75 -2.95 -6.91
C ALA A 83 1.25 -3.94 -7.99
N ALA A 84 2.56 -4.15 -8.07
CA ALA A 84 3.17 -5.08 -9.02
C ALA A 84 2.84 -6.56 -8.73
N GLN A 85 2.59 -6.93 -7.47
CA GLN A 85 2.15 -8.30 -7.11
C GLN A 85 0.81 -8.71 -7.77
N PHE A 86 0.02 -7.73 -8.21
CA PHE A 86 -1.28 -7.92 -8.87
C PHE A 86 -1.26 -7.55 -10.35
N ALA A 87 -0.12 -7.06 -10.86
CA ALA A 87 0.00 -6.86 -12.29
C ALA A 87 0.02 -8.25 -12.96
N PRO A 88 -0.70 -8.45 -14.07
CA PRO A 88 -0.56 -9.69 -14.83
C PRO A 88 0.91 -9.88 -15.20
N GLU A 89 1.43 -11.11 -15.06
CA GLU A 89 2.79 -11.42 -15.50
C GLU A 89 2.97 -10.89 -16.94
N PRO A 90 4.08 -10.19 -17.25
CA PRO A 90 4.36 -9.83 -18.62
C PRO A 90 4.39 -11.13 -19.42
N VAL A 91 3.51 -11.26 -20.41
CA VAL A 91 3.51 -12.40 -21.31
C VAL A 91 4.87 -12.35 -22.03
N GLU A 92 5.79 -13.23 -21.66
CA GLU A 92 7.03 -13.40 -22.43
C GLU A 92 6.64 -13.92 -23.82
N GLY A 93 6.59 -13.02 -24.80
CA GLY A 93 6.53 -13.36 -26.21
C GLY A 93 5.35 -12.76 -26.98
N GLU A 94 5.61 -11.64 -27.64
CA GLU A 94 5.20 -11.41 -29.04
C GLU A 94 6.39 -10.86 -29.83
#